data_AF-A0ABD7LJ98-F1
#
_entry.id   AF-A0ABD7LJ98-F1
#
_cell.length_a   1.000
_cell.length_b   1.000
_cell.length_c   1.000
_cell.angle_alpha   90.00
_cell.angle_beta   90.00
_cell.angle_gamma   90.00
#
_symmetry.space_group_name_H-M   'P 1'
#
loop_
_entity.id
_entity.type
_entity.pdbx_description
1 polymer ?
#
loop_
_entity_poly.entity_id
_entity_poly.type
_entity_poly.pdbx_seq_one_letter_code
_entity_poly.pdbx_strand_id
1 'polypeptide(L)'
;MTNLLEIERWEDGIYQLETSDPVVGGPDGIDNLQAKQLANRTRYLKRAIETAQSNLDAHIASEDPHPQYATHADLAEKLAALVAQSPETLDTLSELAKALGNDPNFATTIANQLALKAALDSPVFTGTPKGPTPPQFDNSTKLATMAAVQRALGSASSMKTVGAPVTMDATYAGADVVLYGNTGPFTQVLPAVSTYPSGVGMRFYNASGYPVTIQTAGSDRFSAMGGSVASIVVGAGDSLAISGYLPGNWEVMGGSAALQWSSLFGSLLGANGFQKIMGGLLQWGAVTVGASAAATFTFPVAFPTACRSITVTPIDGGTATNYRVSVNSITATGGQIINTWSGQAITAYWTAIGH
;
A
#
# COMPACT_ATOMS: atom_id res chain seq x y z
N MET A 1 -81.50 70.71 59.43
CA MET A 1 -81.87 69.33 59.82
C MET A 1 -80.74 68.77 60.67
N THR A 2 -81.05 68.22 61.84
CA THR A 2 -80.09 67.60 62.77
C THR A 2 -79.98 66.10 62.47
N ASN A 3 -78.76 65.59 62.27
CA ASN A 3 -78.51 64.16 62.02
C ASN A 3 -78.47 63.37 63.33
N LEU A 4 -78.73 62.05 63.27
CA LEU A 4 -78.49 61.16 64.40
C LEU A 4 -76.99 61.06 64.69
N LEU A 5 -76.63 61.06 65.96
CA LEU A 5 -75.25 60.86 66.39
C LEU A 5 -74.90 59.37 66.27
N GLU A 6 -73.98 59.08 65.35
CA GLU A 6 -73.42 57.75 65.17
C GLU A 6 -72.15 57.58 66.00
N ILE A 7 -72.10 56.53 66.81
CA ILE A 7 -70.92 56.16 67.60
C ILE A 7 -70.40 54.79 67.15
N GLU A 8 -69.10 54.56 67.31
CA GLU A 8 -68.42 53.31 66.96
C GLU A 8 -68.71 52.22 67.99
N ARG A 9 -69.96 51.77 68.05
CA ARG A 9 -70.42 50.77 68.99
C ARG A 9 -71.19 49.68 68.26
N TRP A 10 -70.82 48.44 68.53
CA TRP A 10 -71.69 47.32 68.18
C TRP A 10 -72.89 47.30 69.13
N GLU A 11 -74.08 47.48 68.59
CA GLU A 11 -75.31 47.27 69.34
C GLU A 11 -75.66 45.77 69.30
N ASP A 12 -76.17 45.18 70.38
CA ASP A 12 -76.48 43.74 70.38
C ASP A 12 -77.81 43.39 69.69
N GLY A 13 -78.69 44.38 69.54
CA GLY A 13 -79.94 44.28 68.78
C GLY A 13 -80.33 45.61 68.16
N ILE A 14 -81.25 45.57 67.21
CA ILE A 14 -82.00 46.75 66.77
C ILE A 14 -83.35 46.61 67.47
N TYR A 15 -83.70 47.60 68.28
CA TYR A 15 -84.96 47.66 68.99
C TYR A 15 -86.11 47.48 68.00
N GLN A 16 -87.21 46.87 68.40
CA GLN A 16 -88.44 46.80 67.60
C GLN A 16 -89.43 47.79 68.22
N LEU A 17 -89.89 48.78 67.45
CA LEU A 17 -90.95 49.67 67.93
C LEU A 17 -92.20 48.85 68.24
N GLU A 18 -92.68 48.98 69.47
CA GLU A 18 -93.90 48.32 69.92
C GLU A 18 -95.10 49.22 69.68
N THR A 19 -96.29 48.63 69.56
CA THR A 19 -97.53 49.38 69.32
C THR A 19 -97.92 50.30 70.49
N SER A 20 -97.34 50.08 71.67
CA SER A 20 -97.50 50.93 72.86
C SER A 20 -96.48 52.07 72.96
N ASP A 21 -95.47 52.11 72.09
CA ASP A 21 -94.41 53.13 72.18
C ASP A 21 -94.93 54.51 71.71
N PRO A 22 -94.65 55.59 72.45
CA PRO A 22 -95.09 56.93 72.07
C PRO A 22 -94.25 57.46 70.90
N VAL A 23 -94.88 58.17 69.95
CA VAL A 23 -94.20 58.81 68.81
C VAL A 23 -93.39 60.02 69.31
N VAL A 24 -92.15 59.77 69.70
CA VAL A 24 -91.24 60.77 70.27
C VAL A 24 -89.97 60.81 69.44
N GLY A 25 -89.77 61.93 68.75
CA GLY A 25 -88.53 62.26 68.05
C GLY A 25 -87.45 62.85 68.98
N GLY A 26 -86.35 63.29 68.38
CA GLY A 26 -85.19 63.83 69.10
C GLY A 26 -84.09 62.78 69.33
N PRO A 27 -82.93 63.18 69.92
CA PRO A 27 -81.73 62.35 70.00
C PRO A 27 -81.87 61.04 70.78
N ASP A 28 -82.80 61.03 71.73
CA ASP A 28 -83.12 59.90 72.61
C ASP A 28 -84.61 59.51 72.54
N GLY A 29 -85.30 60.00 71.49
CA GLY A 29 -86.66 59.60 71.18
C GLY A 29 -86.72 58.15 70.69
N ILE A 30 -87.75 57.41 71.10
CA ILE A 30 -87.88 55.98 70.81
C ILE A 30 -87.96 55.71 69.29
N ASP A 31 -88.57 56.62 68.53
CA ASP A 31 -88.70 56.54 67.07
C ASP A 31 -87.36 56.49 66.35
N ASN A 32 -86.33 57.11 66.94
CA ASN A 32 -84.99 57.18 66.39
C ASN A 32 -84.05 56.09 66.91
N LEU A 33 -84.48 55.29 67.91
CA LEU A 33 -83.61 54.31 68.56
C LEU A 33 -83.14 53.22 67.59
N GLN A 34 -84.04 52.67 66.77
CA GLN A 34 -83.70 51.65 65.78
C GLN A 34 -82.68 52.16 64.76
N ALA A 35 -82.92 53.36 64.22
CA ALA A 35 -82.05 54.00 63.24
C ALA A 35 -80.68 54.34 63.83
N LYS A 36 -80.63 54.85 65.07
CA LYS A 36 -79.39 55.12 65.81
C LYS A 36 -78.60 53.82 66.04
N GLN A 37 -79.28 52.74 66.41
CA GLN A 37 -78.61 51.46 66.64
C GLN A 37 -78.04 50.83 65.36
N LEU A 38 -78.82 50.85 64.27
CA LEU A 38 -78.35 50.39 62.96
C LEU A 38 -77.16 51.23 62.46
N ALA A 39 -77.23 52.55 62.63
CA ALA A 39 -76.16 53.45 62.21
C ALA A 39 -74.87 53.22 63.02
N ASN A 40 -74.97 52.99 64.34
CA ASN A 40 -73.83 52.64 65.18
C ASN A 40 -73.15 51.33 64.73
N ARG A 41 -73.93 50.26 64.47
CA ARG A 41 -73.41 48.99 63.93
C ARG A 41 -72.72 49.18 62.58
N THR A 42 -73.33 49.96 61.69
CA THR A 42 -72.78 50.23 60.36
C THR A 42 -71.46 50.96 60.46
N ARG A 43 -71.37 51.96 61.35
CA ARG A 43 -70.13 52.69 61.63
C ARG A 43 -69.06 51.78 62.24
N TYR A 44 -69.42 50.92 63.19
CA TYR A 44 -68.50 49.93 63.76
C TYR A 44 -67.93 48.97 62.70
N LEU A 45 -68.78 48.39 61.85
CA LEU A 45 -68.34 47.48 60.77
C LEU A 45 -67.49 48.20 59.73
N LYS A 46 -67.86 49.43 59.34
CA LYS A 46 -67.06 50.25 58.44
C LYS A 46 -65.66 50.46 59.02
N ARG A 47 -65.56 50.80 60.31
CA ARG A 47 -64.29 50.97 60.99
C ARG A 47 -63.48 49.67 61.05
N ALA A 48 -64.13 48.53 61.30
CA ALA A 48 -63.48 47.22 61.31
C ALA A 48 -62.92 46.86 59.92
N ILE A 49 -63.67 47.10 58.85
CA ILE A 49 -63.24 46.88 57.46
C ILE A 49 -62.08 47.82 57.09
N GLU A 50 -62.19 49.12 57.40
CA GLU A 50 -61.10 50.07 57.19
C GLU A 50 -59.83 49.67 57.94
N THR A 51 -59.98 49.13 59.16
CA THR A 51 -58.83 48.63 59.95
C THR A 51 -58.23 47.37 59.33
N ALA A 52 -59.05 46.41 58.91
CA ALA A 52 -58.58 45.19 58.25
C ALA A 52 -57.87 45.50 56.91
N GLN A 53 -58.43 46.43 56.12
CA GLN A 53 -57.80 46.91 54.90
C GLN A 53 -56.47 47.59 55.21
N SER A 54 -56.43 48.47 56.22
CA SER A 54 -55.19 49.12 56.66
C SER A 54 -54.13 48.11 57.10
N ASN A 55 -54.53 47.01 57.77
CA ASN A 55 -53.60 45.96 58.19
C ASN A 55 -53.09 45.15 56.99
N LEU A 56 -53.94 44.88 56.00
CA LEU A 56 -53.53 44.20 54.76
C LEU A 56 -52.62 45.10 53.92
N ASP A 57 -52.93 46.39 53.79
CA ASP A 57 -52.10 47.37 53.10
C ASP A 57 -50.74 47.49 53.79
N ALA A 58 -50.71 47.49 55.13
CA ALA A 58 -49.46 47.43 55.90
C ALA A 58 -48.70 46.11 55.70
N HIS A 59 -49.39 44.98 55.60
CA HIS A 59 -48.80 43.67 55.31
C HIS A 59 -48.19 43.61 53.90
N ILE A 60 -48.88 44.13 52.89
CA ILE A 60 -48.42 44.20 51.50
C ILE A 60 -47.26 45.19 51.35
N ALA A 61 -47.29 46.31 52.06
CA ALA A 61 -46.23 47.32 52.03
C ALA A 61 -45.01 46.92 52.88
N SER A 62 -45.14 45.92 53.77
CA SER A 62 -44.00 45.38 54.51
C SER A 62 -43.04 44.69 53.56
N GLU A 63 -41.76 45.03 53.68
CA GLU A 63 -40.68 44.41 52.91
C GLU A 63 -40.49 42.93 53.27
N ASP A 64 -40.78 42.57 54.53
CA ASP A 64 -40.78 41.20 55.01
C ASP A 64 -42.00 40.92 55.92
N PRO A 65 -43.15 40.61 55.34
CA PRO A 65 -44.35 40.24 56.09
C PRO A 65 -44.26 38.86 56.76
N HIS A 66 -43.27 38.04 56.39
CA HIS A 66 -43.13 36.65 56.82
C HIS A 66 -41.66 36.29 57.15
N PRO A 67 -41.10 36.84 58.26
CA PRO A 67 -39.67 36.80 58.60
C PRO A 67 -39.12 35.41 59.00
N GLN A 68 -39.92 34.37 58.80
CA GLN A 68 -39.58 32.98 59.09
C GLN A 68 -38.93 32.29 57.90
N TYR A 69 -39.08 32.85 56.70
CA TYR A 69 -38.54 32.30 55.45
C TYR A 69 -37.42 33.20 54.93
N ALA A 70 -36.36 32.59 54.39
CA ALA A 70 -35.34 33.36 53.68
C ALA A 70 -35.96 34.04 52.46
N THR A 71 -35.69 35.33 52.27
CA THR A 71 -36.17 36.06 51.10
C THR A 71 -35.44 35.58 49.84
N HIS A 72 -36.02 35.82 48.66
CA HIS A 72 -35.31 35.56 47.40
C HIS A 72 -34.00 36.38 47.30
N ALA A 73 -33.96 37.56 47.93
CA ALA A 73 -32.76 38.38 48.02
C ALA A 73 -31.69 37.71 48.89
N ASP A 74 -32.05 37.21 50.07
CA ASP A 74 -31.12 36.48 50.95
C ASP A 74 -30.54 35.24 50.28
N LEU A 75 -31.37 34.51 49.52
CA LEU A 75 -30.93 33.34 48.76
C LEU A 75 -29.96 33.73 47.64
N ALA A 76 -30.25 34.80 46.90
CA ALA A 76 -29.37 35.31 45.86
C ALA A 76 -28.05 35.81 46.46
N GLU A 77 -28.09 36.50 47.60
CA GLU A 77 -26.91 36.98 48.31
C GLU A 77 -26.07 35.81 48.83
N LYS A 78 -26.68 34.79 49.42
CA LYS A 78 -25.96 33.58 49.87
C LYS A 78 -25.34 32.82 48.71
N LEU A 79 -26.01 32.73 47.57
CA LEU A 79 -25.44 32.13 46.36
C LEU A 79 -24.27 32.97 45.81
N ALA A 80 -24.44 34.29 45.75
CA ALA A 80 -23.37 35.21 45.34
C ALA A 80 -22.17 35.13 46.29
N ALA A 81 -22.39 35.04 47.61
CA ALA A 81 -21.35 34.86 48.61
C ALA A 81 -20.62 33.53 48.44
N LEU A 82 -21.35 32.44 48.16
CA LEU A 82 -20.76 31.14 47.87
C LEU A 82 -19.88 31.19 46.61
N VAL A 83 -20.33 31.86 45.56
CA VAL A 83 -19.57 32.05 44.31
C VAL A 83 -18.36 32.98 44.52
N ALA A 84 -18.53 34.07 45.28
CA ALA A 84 -17.50 35.06 45.57
C ALA A 84 -16.42 34.58 46.55
N GLN A 85 -16.70 33.56 47.34
CA GLN A 85 -15.70 32.93 48.20
C GLN A 85 -14.67 32.10 47.42
N SER A 86 -14.92 31.79 46.14
CA SER A 86 -14.04 30.93 45.34
C SER A 86 -14.04 31.23 43.84
N PRO A 87 -13.93 32.50 43.38
CA PRO A 87 -13.90 32.84 41.96
C PRO A 87 -12.70 32.21 41.25
N GLU A 88 -11.53 32.17 41.91
CA GLU A 88 -10.33 31.52 41.36
C GLU A 88 -10.48 29.99 41.28
N THR A 89 -11.14 29.36 42.25
CA THR A 89 -11.42 27.91 42.21
C THR A 89 -12.42 27.55 41.11
N LEU A 90 -13.45 28.39 40.90
CA LEU A 90 -14.41 28.19 39.82
C LEU A 90 -13.76 28.41 38.45
N ASP A 91 -12.88 29.42 38.34
CA ASP A 91 -12.11 29.68 37.14
C ASP A 91 -11.17 28.50 36.84
N THR A 92 -10.43 28.00 37.82
CA THR A 92 -9.60 26.80 37.65
C THR A 92 -10.40 25.55 37.29
N LEU A 93 -11.60 25.32 37.85
CA LEU A 93 -12.47 24.22 37.41
C LEU A 93 -12.93 24.39 35.95
N SER A 94 -13.27 25.62 35.55
CA SER A 94 -13.64 25.98 34.18
C SER A 94 -12.47 25.77 33.21
N GLU A 95 -11.27 26.17 33.61
CA GLU A 95 -10.03 25.96 32.86
C GLU A 95 -9.70 24.47 32.72
N LEU A 96 -9.83 23.67 33.79
CA LEU A 96 -9.62 22.23 33.76
C LEU A 96 -10.66 21.52 32.88
N ALA A 97 -11.94 21.88 33.01
CA ALA A 97 -13.00 21.33 32.16
C ALA A 97 -12.73 21.64 30.68
N LYS A 98 -12.35 22.88 30.36
CA LYS A 98 -11.94 23.28 29.00
C LYS A 98 -10.68 22.54 28.54
N ALA A 99 -9.67 22.37 29.39
CA ALA A 99 -8.44 21.65 29.07
C ALA A 99 -8.69 20.17 28.75
N LEU A 100 -9.71 19.56 29.37
CA LEU A 100 -10.20 18.21 29.09
C LEU A 100 -11.25 18.16 27.96
N GLY A 101 -11.47 19.28 27.26
CA GLY A 101 -12.39 19.34 26.12
C GLY A 101 -13.88 19.34 26.49
N ASN A 102 -14.23 19.66 27.74
CA ASN A 102 -15.59 19.57 28.29
C ASN A 102 -16.23 18.18 28.05
N ASP A 103 -15.44 17.11 28.08
CA ASP A 103 -15.90 15.73 27.86
C ASP A 103 -16.24 15.06 29.21
N PRO A 104 -17.54 14.85 29.53
CA PRO A 104 -17.94 14.15 30.76
C PRO A 104 -17.48 12.69 30.81
N ASN A 105 -17.14 12.11 29.66
CA ASN A 105 -16.69 10.73 29.49
C ASN A 105 -15.21 10.65 29.08
N PHE A 106 -14.40 11.67 29.40
CA PHE A 106 -13.00 11.78 28.98
C PHE A 106 -12.21 10.46 29.17
N ALA A 107 -12.35 9.80 30.33
CA ALA A 107 -11.68 8.53 30.61
C ALA A 107 -12.06 7.43 29.61
N THR A 108 -13.34 7.30 29.27
CA THR A 108 -13.85 6.34 28.28
C THR A 108 -13.39 6.72 26.88
N THR A 109 -13.43 8.00 26.52
CA THR A 109 -12.95 8.50 25.24
C THR A 109 -11.47 8.16 25.01
N ILE A 110 -10.62 8.45 26.00
CA ILE A 110 -9.19 8.11 25.95
C ILE A 110 -8.97 6.60 25.93
N ALA A 111 -9.70 5.83 26.73
CA ALA A 111 -9.61 4.37 26.72
C ALA A 111 -9.96 3.79 25.34
N ASN A 112 -11.01 4.29 24.70
CA ASN A 112 -11.41 3.88 23.35
C ASN A 112 -10.35 4.26 22.30
N GLN A 113 -9.78 5.47 22.39
CA GLN A 113 -8.70 5.89 21.49
C GLN A 113 -7.44 5.04 21.65
N LEU A 114 -7.11 4.64 22.89
CA LEU A 114 -5.98 3.78 23.18
C LEU A 114 -6.22 2.35 22.68
N ALA A 115 -7.44 1.84 22.79
CA ALA A 115 -7.83 0.54 22.26
C ALA A 115 -7.69 0.41 20.73
N LEU A 116 -7.65 1.53 20.00
CA LEU A 116 -7.37 1.56 18.56
C LEU A 116 -5.87 1.49 18.22
N LYS A 117 -4.97 1.60 19.20
CA LYS A 117 -3.53 1.48 19.00
C LYS A 117 -3.13 -0.01 19.01
N ALA A 118 -2.13 -0.35 18.20
CA ALA A 118 -1.52 -1.67 18.26
C ALA A 118 -0.58 -1.77 19.48
N ALA A 119 -0.45 -2.97 20.06
CA ALA A 119 0.52 -3.23 21.12
C ALA A 119 1.96 -2.97 20.63
N LEU A 120 2.84 -2.51 21.52
CA LEU A 120 4.24 -2.27 21.18
C LEU A 120 4.98 -3.59 20.90
N ASP A 121 4.81 -4.55 21.81
CA ASP A 121 5.38 -5.88 21.69
C ASP A 121 4.33 -6.85 21.12
N SER A 122 4.71 -7.55 20.06
CA SER A 122 3.89 -8.58 19.40
C SER A 122 2.45 -8.13 19.07
N PRO A 123 2.26 -7.05 18.28
CA PRO A 123 0.93 -6.60 17.89
C PRO A 123 0.17 -7.68 17.11
N VAL A 124 -1.12 -7.85 17.43
CA VAL A 124 -2.07 -8.56 16.58
C VAL A 124 -2.78 -7.52 15.71
N PHE A 125 -2.52 -7.53 14.40
CA PHE A 125 -3.20 -6.63 13.47
C PHE A 125 -4.58 -7.17 13.11
N THR A 126 -5.60 -6.30 13.11
CA THR A 126 -6.98 -6.61 12.70
C THR A 126 -7.35 -5.83 11.43
N GLY A 127 -8.38 -6.28 10.69
CA GLY A 127 -8.82 -5.65 9.44
C GLY A 127 -7.82 -5.82 8.28
N THR A 128 -7.59 -4.74 7.52
CA THR A 128 -6.64 -4.71 6.38
C THR A 128 -5.42 -3.84 6.72
N PRO A 129 -4.44 -4.34 7.49
CA PRO A 129 -3.25 -3.55 7.84
C PRO A 129 -2.50 -3.13 6.58
N LYS A 130 -2.10 -1.85 6.53
CA LYS A 130 -1.33 -1.26 5.42
C LYS A 130 0.02 -0.80 5.94
N GLY A 131 1.05 -0.99 5.14
CA GLY A 131 2.38 -0.45 5.39
C GLY A 131 2.95 0.14 4.09
N PRO A 132 3.94 1.04 4.18
CA PRO A 132 4.68 1.45 3.00
C PRO A 132 5.32 0.23 2.35
N THR A 133 5.17 0.06 1.04
CA THR A 133 5.85 -1.03 0.33
C THR A 133 7.34 -0.74 0.33
N PRO A 134 8.18 -1.62 0.90
CA PRO A 134 9.61 -1.40 0.89
C PRO A 134 10.15 -1.24 -0.53
N PRO A 135 11.23 -0.45 -0.71
CA PRO A 135 12.00 -0.46 -1.94
C PRO A 135 12.39 -1.88 -2.35
N GLN A 136 12.64 -2.09 -3.64
CA GLN A 136 13.17 -3.38 -4.09
C GLN A 136 14.51 -3.65 -3.38
N PHE A 137 14.74 -4.91 -3.01
CA PHE A 137 15.96 -5.39 -2.35
C PHE A 137 16.21 -4.84 -0.93
N ASP A 138 15.20 -4.24 -0.30
CA ASP A 138 15.26 -3.88 1.13
C ASP A 138 15.43 -5.15 1.98
N ASN A 139 16.50 -5.20 2.78
CA ASN A 139 16.86 -6.32 3.66
C ASN A 139 16.74 -5.94 5.15
N SER A 140 16.04 -4.85 5.46
CA SER A 140 15.81 -4.40 6.83
C SER A 140 14.73 -5.22 7.51
N THR A 141 14.54 -4.98 8.80
CA THR A 141 13.52 -5.65 9.63
C THR A 141 12.12 -5.02 9.49
N LYS A 142 11.85 -4.28 8.41
CA LYS A 142 10.52 -3.69 8.14
C LYS A 142 9.50 -4.79 7.85
N LEU A 143 8.23 -4.50 8.15
CA LEU A 143 7.11 -5.34 7.75
C LEU A 143 7.05 -5.44 6.21
N ALA A 144 6.95 -6.66 5.69
CA ALA A 144 6.76 -6.89 4.27
C ALA A 144 5.29 -6.66 3.88
N THR A 145 5.05 -5.93 2.78
CA THR A 145 3.72 -5.82 2.17
C THR A 145 3.47 -7.01 1.21
N MET A 146 2.22 -7.29 0.87
CA MET A 146 1.90 -8.32 -0.14
C MET A 146 2.57 -8.05 -1.49
N ALA A 147 2.71 -6.78 -1.88
CA ALA A 147 3.47 -6.41 -3.08
C ALA A 147 4.95 -6.80 -2.97
N ALA A 148 5.57 -6.65 -1.79
CA ALA A 148 6.94 -7.11 -1.57
C ALA A 148 7.05 -8.64 -1.59
N VAL A 149 6.09 -9.35 -0.97
CA VAL A 149 6.05 -10.83 -0.96
C VAL A 149 5.83 -11.40 -2.36
N GLN A 150 4.92 -10.82 -3.14
CA GLN A 150 4.68 -11.25 -4.52
C GLN A 150 5.95 -11.14 -5.38
N ARG A 151 6.76 -10.08 -5.18
CA ARG A 151 8.08 -9.97 -5.81
C ARG A 151 9.08 -11.02 -5.31
N ALA A 152 9.03 -11.41 -4.04
CA ALA A 152 9.99 -12.34 -3.43
C ALA A 152 9.72 -13.82 -3.76
N LEU A 153 8.47 -14.22 -4.00
CA LEU A 153 8.05 -15.60 -4.27
C LEU A 153 8.43 -16.12 -5.68
N GLY A 154 9.45 -15.54 -6.32
CA GLY A 154 9.95 -15.97 -7.63
C GLY A 154 9.10 -15.54 -8.83
N SER A 155 8.04 -14.76 -8.62
CA SER A 155 7.38 -14.05 -9.71
C SER A 155 8.29 -12.93 -10.23
N ALA A 156 8.21 -12.63 -11.53
CA ALA A 156 8.87 -11.44 -12.06
C ALA A 156 8.35 -10.20 -11.33
N SER A 157 9.20 -9.18 -11.16
CA SER A 157 8.79 -7.90 -10.60
C SER A 157 7.75 -7.19 -11.47
N SER A 158 7.78 -7.47 -12.78
CA SER A 158 6.81 -7.02 -13.79
C SER A 158 7.04 -7.79 -15.10
N MET A 159 6.07 -7.70 -16.02
CA MET A 159 6.25 -8.08 -17.42
C MET A 159 6.24 -6.81 -18.28
N LYS A 160 7.20 -6.66 -19.19
CA LYS A 160 7.39 -5.48 -20.03
C LYS A 160 7.63 -5.89 -21.48
N THR A 161 7.13 -5.11 -22.42
CA THR A 161 7.34 -5.33 -23.86
C THR A 161 8.25 -4.26 -24.44
N VAL A 162 9.27 -4.68 -25.21
CA VAL A 162 10.24 -3.79 -25.88
C VAL A 162 10.27 -4.11 -27.37
N GLY A 163 9.79 -3.17 -28.20
CA GLY A 163 9.76 -3.30 -29.67
C GLY A 163 10.70 -2.34 -30.42
N ALA A 164 11.48 -1.56 -29.69
CA ALA A 164 12.49 -0.64 -30.20
C ALA A 164 13.46 -0.32 -29.03
N PRO A 165 14.65 0.26 -29.29
CA PRO A 165 15.57 0.64 -28.22
C PRO A 165 14.90 1.60 -27.22
N VAL A 166 14.95 1.25 -25.93
CA VAL A 166 14.45 2.10 -24.83
C VAL A 166 15.54 2.32 -23.78
N THR A 167 15.43 3.41 -23.02
CA THR A 167 16.23 3.58 -21.80
C THR A 167 15.65 2.69 -20.71
N MET A 168 16.41 1.68 -20.30
CA MET A 168 16.03 0.79 -19.19
C MET A 168 16.39 1.44 -17.85
N ASP A 169 15.38 1.64 -17.01
CA ASP A 169 15.52 2.19 -15.65
C ASP A 169 15.41 1.11 -14.57
N ALA A 170 15.42 1.50 -13.29
CA ALA A 170 15.32 0.59 -12.16
C ALA A 170 14.02 -0.24 -12.16
N THR A 171 12.98 0.14 -12.91
CA THR A 171 11.73 -0.65 -12.97
C THR A 171 11.89 -1.97 -13.71
N TYR A 172 13.00 -2.16 -14.44
CA TYR A 172 13.34 -3.40 -15.13
C TYR A 172 14.04 -4.43 -14.21
N ALA A 173 14.42 -4.05 -12.99
CA ALA A 173 15.01 -4.96 -12.01
C ALA A 173 14.07 -6.11 -11.65
N GLY A 174 14.50 -7.34 -11.91
CA GLY A 174 13.70 -8.55 -11.71
C GLY A 174 12.58 -8.74 -12.73
N ALA A 175 12.54 -7.97 -13.83
CA ALA A 175 11.45 -8.01 -14.79
C ALA A 175 11.63 -9.10 -15.85
N ASP A 176 10.49 -9.54 -16.40
CA ASP A 176 10.41 -10.30 -17.64
C ASP A 176 10.22 -9.33 -18.80
N VAL A 177 11.16 -9.32 -19.73
CA VAL A 177 11.17 -8.46 -20.90
C VAL A 177 10.89 -9.28 -22.14
N VAL A 178 9.72 -9.04 -22.73
CA VAL A 178 9.32 -9.63 -24.01
C VAL A 178 9.77 -8.70 -25.13
N LEU A 179 10.65 -9.18 -26.01
CA LEU A 179 11.08 -8.44 -27.19
C LEU A 179 10.06 -8.71 -28.31
N TYR A 180 9.25 -7.71 -28.64
CA TYR A 180 8.13 -7.86 -29.58
C TYR A 180 7.65 -6.50 -30.11
N GLY A 181 7.08 -6.49 -31.32
CA GLY A 181 6.52 -5.29 -31.97
C GLY A 181 7.50 -4.50 -32.81
N ASN A 182 8.74 -4.97 -32.95
CA ASN A 182 9.74 -4.42 -33.86
C ASN A 182 9.49 -4.83 -35.32
N THR A 183 9.83 -3.93 -36.25
CA THR A 183 9.74 -4.14 -37.71
C THR A 183 11.06 -4.59 -38.34
N GLY A 184 12.12 -4.71 -37.54
CA GLY A 184 13.44 -5.16 -37.95
C GLY A 184 14.35 -5.46 -36.74
N PRO A 185 15.61 -5.88 -36.97
CA PRO A 185 16.56 -6.09 -35.89
C PRO A 185 16.90 -4.77 -35.19
N PHE A 186 17.14 -4.82 -33.89
CA PHE A 186 17.59 -3.67 -33.12
C PHE A 186 18.52 -4.08 -31.98
N THR A 187 19.21 -3.09 -31.42
CA THR A 187 20.07 -3.26 -30.24
C THR A 187 19.41 -2.63 -29.03
N GLN A 188 19.18 -3.42 -27.99
CA GLN A 188 18.75 -2.94 -26.68
C GLN A 188 19.96 -2.84 -25.76
N VAL A 189 20.25 -1.63 -25.30
CA VAL A 189 21.35 -1.39 -24.36
C VAL A 189 20.84 -1.58 -22.94
N LEU A 190 21.56 -2.40 -22.16
CA LEU A 190 21.31 -2.58 -20.74
C LEU A 190 21.74 -1.34 -19.96
N PRO A 191 21.10 -1.10 -18.81
CA PRO A 191 21.64 -0.16 -17.84
C PRO A 191 22.99 -0.64 -17.31
N ALA A 192 23.78 0.28 -16.75
CA ALA A 192 25.05 -0.09 -16.14
C ALA A 192 24.81 -1.08 -14.98
N VAL A 193 25.63 -2.13 -14.89
CA VAL A 193 25.46 -3.17 -13.86
C VAL A 193 25.51 -2.60 -12.45
N SER A 194 26.25 -1.50 -12.24
CA SER A 194 26.35 -0.79 -10.98
C SER A 194 25.04 -0.14 -10.51
N THR A 195 24.04 0.02 -11.38
CA THR A 195 22.71 0.50 -10.99
C THR A 195 21.83 -0.62 -10.40
N TYR A 196 22.31 -1.86 -10.38
CA TYR A 196 21.60 -3.04 -9.88
C TYR A 196 22.35 -3.67 -8.70
N PRO A 197 21.64 -4.07 -7.63
CA PRO A 197 22.26 -4.88 -6.59
C PRO A 197 22.72 -6.23 -7.14
N SER A 198 23.79 -6.78 -6.55
CA SER A 198 24.28 -8.11 -6.93
C SER A 198 23.20 -9.17 -6.73
N GLY A 199 23.05 -10.08 -7.70
CA GLY A 199 22.04 -11.13 -7.72
C GLY A 199 20.71 -10.72 -8.36
N VAL A 200 20.52 -9.43 -8.69
CA VAL A 200 19.31 -8.93 -9.34
C VAL A 200 19.46 -9.00 -10.86
N GLY A 201 18.50 -9.64 -11.50
CA GLY A 201 18.56 -9.96 -12.90
C GLY A 201 17.38 -9.52 -13.74
N MET A 202 17.48 -9.82 -15.04
CA MET A 202 16.43 -9.63 -16.02
C MET A 202 16.31 -10.90 -16.86
N ARG A 203 15.09 -11.23 -17.28
CA ARG A 203 14.85 -12.33 -18.21
C ARG A 203 14.29 -11.76 -19.50
N PHE A 204 14.88 -12.15 -20.62
CA PHE A 204 14.49 -11.74 -21.95
C PHE A 204 13.90 -12.94 -22.67
N TYR A 205 12.81 -12.69 -23.39
CA TYR A 205 12.24 -13.63 -24.34
C TYR A 205 11.96 -12.90 -25.65
N ASN A 206 12.56 -13.35 -26.75
CA ASN A 206 12.32 -12.75 -28.05
C ASN A 206 11.14 -13.43 -28.73
N ALA A 207 9.97 -12.79 -28.63
CA ALA A 207 8.76 -13.23 -29.32
C ALA A 207 8.64 -12.64 -30.75
N SER A 208 9.60 -11.81 -31.18
CA SER A 208 9.59 -11.20 -32.50
C SER A 208 10.16 -12.13 -33.58
N GLY A 209 9.93 -11.78 -34.85
CA GLY A 209 10.52 -12.48 -36.00
C GLY A 209 11.95 -12.05 -36.34
N TYR A 210 12.56 -11.13 -35.59
CA TYR A 210 13.88 -10.57 -35.89
C TYR A 210 14.85 -10.78 -34.72
N PRO A 211 16.16 -10.93 -34.97
CA PRO A 211 17.14 -10.99 -33.89
C PRO A 211 17.22 -9.64 -33.16
N VAL A 212 17.33 -9.69 -31.83
CA VAL A 212 17.56 -8.51 -30.99
C VAL A 212 18.88 -8.66 -30.26
N THR A 213 19.75 -7.67 -30.40
CA THR A 213 21.05 -7.65 -29.74
C THR A 213 20.90 -7.00 -28.37
N ILE A 214 21.13 -7.76 -27.29
CA ILE A 214 21.24 -7.21 -25.94
C ILE A 214 22.70 -6.81 -25.73
N GLN A 215 22.95 -5.53 -25.50
CA GLN A 215 24.29 -4.96 -25.38
C GLN A 215 24.50 -4.38 -23.98
N THR A 216 25.68 -4.57 -23.40
CA THR A 216 26.04 -3.95 -22.12
C THR A 216 26.33 -2.45 -22.24
N ALA A 217 26.18 -1.70 -21.15
CA ALA A 217 26.53 -0.28 -21.09
C ALA A 217 28.04 -0.08 -20.95
N GLY A 218 28.63 0.84 -21.72
CA GLY A 218 30.02 1.26 -21.56
C GLY A 218 31.03 0.11 -21.54
N SER A 219 31.80 -0.01 -20.45
CA SER A 219 32.82 -1.04 -20.25
C SER A 219 32.29 -2.34 -19.63
N ASP A 220 31.03 -2.39 -19.20
CA ASP A 220 30.43 -3.58 -18.59
C ASP A 220 30.46 -4.74 -19.59
N ARG A 221 30.57 -5.97 -19.10
CA ARG A 221 30.61 -7.18 -19.94
C ARG A 221 29.60 -8.21 -19.46
N PHE A 222 29.17 -9.07 -20.38
CA PHE A 222 28.57 -10.35 -20.01
C PHE A 222 29.67 -11.34 -19.66
N SER A 223 29.57 -11.93 -18.46
CA SER A 223 30.31 -13.13 -18.10
C SER A 223 29.54 -14.32 -18.66
N ALA A 224 29.94 -14.78 -19.85
CA ALA A 224 29.43 -16.00 -20.44
C ALA A 224 30.37 -17.15 -20.08
N MET A 225 29.87 -18.37 -19.88
CA MET A 225 30.66 -19.52 -19.43
C MET A 225 31.90 -19.84 -20.30
N GLY A 226 31.96 -19.31 -21.54
CA GLY A 226 33.08 -19.43 -22.47
C GLY A 226 33.91 -18.16 -22.69
N GLY A 227 33.66 -17.06 -21.96
CA GLY A 227 34.42 -15.81 -22.08
C GLY A 227 33.62 -14.54 -21.76
N SER A 228 34.26 -13.39 -21.94
CA SER A 228 33.67 -12.07 -21.71
C SER A 228 33.24 -11.41 -23.02
N VAL A 229 31.96 -11.05 -23.16
CA VAL A 229 31.40 -10.46 -24.39
C VAL A 229 30.66 -9.15 -24.12
N ALA A 230 30.62 -8.25 -25.10
CA ALA A 230 29.92 -6.95 -24.99
C ALA A 230 28.43 -7.02 -25.33
N SER A 231 28.03 -8.05 -26.07
CA SER A 231 26.66 -8.21 -26.52
C SER A 231 26.32 -9.67 -26.75
N ILE A 232 25.04 -9.99 -26.65
CA ILE A 232 24.46 -11.30 -26.93
C ILE A 232 23.27 -11.09 -27.86
N VAL A 233 23.25 -11.81 -28.98
CA VAL A 233 22.09 -11.82 -29.89
C VAL A 233 21.07 -12.82 -29.35
N VAL A 234 19.85 -12.34 -29.11
CA VAL A 234 18.69 -13.18 -28.80
C VAL A 234 17.89 -13.35 -30.08
N GLY A 235 18.01 -14.53 -30.71
CA GLY A 235 17.30 -14.87 -31.94
C GLY A 235 15.78 -14.96 -31.74
N ALA A 236 15.03 -15.07 -32.84
CA ALA A 236 13.58 -15.26 -32.77
C ALA A 236 13.26 -16.58 -32.03
N GLY A 237 12.45 -16.50 -30.96
CA GLY A 237 12.13 -17.63 -30.08
C GLY A 237 13.18 -17.91 -29.00
N ASP A 238 14.31 -17.20 -28.99
CA ASP A 238 15.33 -17.39 -27.97
C ASP A 238 15.02 -16.67 -26.66
N SER A 239 15.68 -17.13 -25.60
CA SER A 239 15.67 -16.52 -24.28
C SER A 239 17.08 -16.20 -23.79
N LEU A 240 17.16 -15.23 -22.88
CA LEU A 240 18.39 -14.88 -22.17
C LEU A 240 18.02 -14.50 -20.73
N ALA A 241 18.69 -15.09 -19.74
CA ALA A 241 18.57 -14.69 -18.35
C ALA A 241 19.92 -14.17 -17.87
N ILE A 242 19.92 -12.99 -17.25
CA ILE A 242 21.13 -12.34 -16.73
C ILE A 242 20.93 -11.91 -15.29
N SER A 243 22.01 -11.77 -14.54
CA SER A 243 22.03 -11.24 -13.17
C SER A 243 23.23 -10.32 -12.96
N GLY A 244 23.06 -9.21 -12.25
CA GLY A 244 24.17 -8.33 -11.92
C GLY A 244 25.13 -9.00 -10.93
N TYR A 245 26.43 -8.98 -11.22
CA TYR A 245 27.48 -9.36 -10.29
C TYR A 245 28.46 -8.20 -10.10
N LEU A 246 28.41 -7.59 -8.92
CA LEU A 246 29.26 -6.45 -8.59
C LEU A 246 30.71 -6.91 -8.35
N PRO A 247 31.72 -6.13 -8.80
CA PRO A 247 31.60 -4.74 -9.23
C PRO A 247 31.49 -4.47 -10.75
N GLY A 248 31.21 -5.43 -11.65
CA GLY A 248 31.29 -5.07 -13.08
C GLY A 248 30.73 -5.98 -14.17
N ASN A 249 30.12 -7.14 -13.86
CA ASN A 249 29.69 -8.06 -14.91
C ASN A 249 28.19 -8.38 -14.81
N TRP A 250 27.54 -8.49 -15.96
CA TRP A 250 26.27 -9.19 -16.08
C TRP A 250 26.58 -10.70 -16.19
N GLU A 251 26.26 -11.46 -15.17
CA GLU A 251 26.38 -12.92 -15.19
C GLU A 251 25.27 -13.52 -16.06
N VAL A 252 25.64 -14.37 -17.01
CA VAL A 252 24.67 -15.07 -17.84
C VAL A 252 24.16 -16.30 -17.08
N MET A 253 22.91 -16.24 -16.64
CA MET A 253 22.29 -17.26 -15.79
C MET A 253 21.62 -18.38 -16.60
N GLY A 254 21.36 -18.15 -17.90
CA GLY A 254 20.78 -19.15 -18.78
C GLY A 254 20.06 -18.55 -20.00
N GLY A 255 19.18 -19.36 -20.58
CA GLY A 255 18.46 -19.05 -21.82
C GLY A 255 19.10 -19.68 -23.06
N SER A 256 18.31 -19.88 -24.11
CA SER A 256 18.79 -20.55 -25.33
C SER A 256 19.89 -19.77 -26.05
N ALA A 257 19.87 -18.43 -25.98
CA ALA A 257 20.93 -17.57 -26.54
C ALA A 257 22.28 -17.79 -25.86
N ALA A 258 22.28 -18.28 -24.61
CA ALA A 258 23.49 -18.59 -23.86
C ALA A 258 24.06 -19.99 -24.16
N LEU A 259 23.28 -20.88 -24.78
CA LEU A 259 23.68 -22.28 -24.98
C LEU A 259 24.94 -22.42 -25.82
N GLN A 260 25.22 -21.50 -26.74
CA GLN A 260 26.45 -21.51 -27.54
C GLN A 260 27.74 -21.51 -26.69
N TRP A 261 27.68 -21.00 -25.45
CA TRP A 261 28.79 -21.04 -24.49
C TRP A 261 28.71 -22.18 -23.49
N SER A 262 27.62 -22.96 -23.51
CA SER A 262 27.53 -24.18 -22.72
C SER A 262 28.52 -25.22 -23.24
N SER A 263 29.16 -25.92 -22.31
CA SER A 263 30.10 -27.01 -22.63
C SER A 263 29.47 -28.12 -23.47
N LEU A 264 28.14 -28.23 -23.49
CA LEU A 264 27.34 -29.22 -24.22
C LEU A 264 26.98 -28.83 -25.66
N PHE A 265 27.08 -27.56 -26.03
CA PHE A 265 26.59 -27.03 -27.32
C PHE A 265 27.60 -26.16 -28.08
N GLY A 266 28.83 -26.04 -27.57
CA GLY A 266 29.89 -25.31 -28.26
C GLY A 266 30.12 -25.80 -29.70
N SER A 267 30.46 -24.87 -30.59
CA SER A 267 30.57 -25.11 -32.02
C SER A 267 31.69 -24.28 -32.67
N LEU A 268 32.21 -24.75 -33.81
CA LEU A 268 33.06 -24.00 -34.72
C LEU A 268 32.50 -24.16 -36.14
N LEU A 269 31.88 -23.11 -36.69
CA LEU A 269 31.18 -23.16 -37.97
C LEU A 269 32.09 -22.82 -39.18
N GLY A 270 33.31 -23.35 -39.18
CA GLY A 270 34.26 -23.19 -40.27
C GLY A 270 34.15 -24.27 -41.36
N ALA A 271 34.98 -24.13 -42.41
CA ALA A 271 35.12 -25.16 -43.46
C ALA A 271 35.56 -26.52 -42.89
N ASN A 272 36.44 -26.49 -41.89
CA ASN A 272 36.66 -27.59 -40.96
C ASN A 272 36.06 -27.18 -39.62
N GLY A 273 35.03 -27.88 -39.16
CA GLY A 273 34.19 -27.41 -38.08
C GLY A 273 33.59 -28.53 -37.23
N PHE A 274 32.94 -28.13 -36.14
CA PHE A 274 32.24 -29.05 -35.26
C PHE A 274 31.01 -28.42 -34.62
N GLN A 275 30.08 -29.29 -34.22
CA GLN A 275 28.94 -28.99 -33.37
C GLN A 275 28.89 -30.05 -32.28
N LYS A 276 28.91 -29.62 -31.01
CA LYS A 276 28.58 -30.51 -29.91
C LYS A 276 27.08 -30.78 -29.89
N ILE A 277 26.72 -32.04 -29.71
CA ILE A 277 25.36 -32.56 -29.72
C ILE A 277 25.12 -33.35 -28.43
N MET A 278 24.87 -32.64 -27.32
CA MET A 278 24.42 -33.21 -26.04
C MET A 278 25.17 -34.48 -25.62
N GLY A 279 26.46 -34.32 -25.29
CA GLY A 279 27.34 -35.43 -24.92
C GLY A 279 28.04 -36.14 -26.10
N GLY A 280 27.66 -35.83 -27.34
CA GLY A 280 28.37 -36.23 -28.55
C GLY A 280 28.99 -35.05 -29.31
N LEU A 281 29.71 -35.38 -30.37
CA LEU A 281 30.40 -34.46 -31.27
C LEU A 281 30.05 -34.84 -32.71
N LEU A 282 29.60 -33.86 -33.49
CA LEU A 282 29.50 -33.92 -34.94
C LEU A 282 30.61 -33.02 -35.50
N GLN A 283 31.45 -33.55 -36.39
CA GLN A 283 32.56 -32.82 -36.99
C GLN A 283 32.53 -32.96 -38.51
N TRP A 284 33.03 -31.96 -39.22
CA TRP A 284 33.12 -31.98 -40.67
C TRP A 284 34.40 -31.30 -41.15
N GLY A 285 34.78 -31.62 -42.38
CA GLY A 285 35.91 -31.01 -43.04
C GLY A 285 36.16 -31.57 -44.43
N ALA A 286 37.30 -31.20 -45.02
CA ALA A 286 37.73 -31.71 -46.30
C ALA A 286 39.25 -31.92 -46.34
N VAL A 287 39.68 -32.89 -47.15
CA VAL A 287 41.09 -33.14 -47.45
C VAL A 287 41.26 -33.48 -48.93
N THR A 288 42.25 -32.90 -49.59
CA THR A 288 42.61 -33.27 -50.96
C THR A 288 43.61 -34.41 -50.93
N VAL A 289 43.27 -35.50 -51.61
CA VAL A 289 44.08 -36.72 -51.66
C VAL A 289 44.65 -36.86 -53.06
N GLY A 290 45.98 -37.00 -53.17
CA GLY A 290 46.66 -37.22 -54.45
C GLY A 290 46.19 -38.49 -55.16
N ALA A 291 46.49 -38.61 -56.45
CA ALA A 291 46.20 -39.82 -57.23
C ALA A 291 46.95 -41.04 -56.66
N SER A 292 46.26 -42.18 -56.53
CA SER A 292 46.82 -43.42 -55.95
C SER A 292 47.57 -43.21 -54.62
N ALA A 293 47.06 -42.32 -53.76
CA ALA A 293 47.70 -41.92 -52.52
C ALA A 293 46.73 -41.92 -51.33
N ALA A 294 47.29 -41.83 -50.12
CA ALA A 294 46.54 -41.56 -48.90
C ALA A 294 46.92 -40.18 -48.35
N ALA A 295 45.94 -39.48 -47.78
CA ALA A 295 46.17 -38.20 -47.09
C ALA A 295 45.60 -38.26 -45.68
N THR A 296 46.32 -37.65 -44.75
CA THR A 296 45.89 -37.52 -43.35
C THR A 296 44.97 -36.31 -43.19
N PHE A 297 43.92 -36.47 -42.39
CA PHE A 297 43.07 -35.38 -41.93
C PHE A 297 43.02 -35.36 -40.40
N THR A 298 42.77 -34.18 -39.84
CA THR A 298 42.67 -33.96 -38.39
C THR A 298 41.29 -33.43 -38.06
N PHE A 299 40.68 -33.97 -37.00
CA PHE A 299 39.44 -33.42 -36.48
C PHE A 299 39.69 -32.06 -35.81
N PRO A 300 38.81 -31.06 -35.98
CA PRO A 300 38.89 -29.78 -35.28
C PRO A 300 39.05 -29.91 -33.75
N VAL A 301 38.40 -30.92 -33.16
CA VAL A 301 38.57 -31.31 -31.76
C VAL A 301 38.69 -32.83 -31.65
N ALA A 302 39.51 -33.33 -30.74
CA ALA A 302 39.59 -34.77 -30.49
C ALA A 302 38.26 -35.30 -29.95
N PHE A 303 37.82 -36.45 -30.43
CA PHE A 303 36.75 -37.21 -29.77
C PHE A 303 37.25 -37.69 -28.40
N PRO A 304 36.58 -37.37 -27.30
CA PRO A 304 37.05 -37.76 -25.95
C PRO A 304 37.26 -39.27 -25.78
N THR A 305 36.45 -40.10 -26.45
CA THR A 305 36.55 -41.56 -26.41
C THR A 305 36.94 -42.14 -27.77
N ALA A 306 36.10 -41.94 -28.79
CA ALA A 306 36.31 -42.47 -30.13
C ALA A 306 35.37 -41.81 -31.18
N CYS A 307 35.88 -41.69 -32.40
CA CYS A 307 35.02 -41.54 -33.57
C CYS A 307 34.24 -42.84 -33.77
N ARG A 308 32.90 -42.76 -33.87
CA ARG A 308 32.01 -43.93 -34.00
C ARG A 308 31.60 -44.18 -35.44
N SER A 309 31.49 -43.13 -36.24
CA SER A 309 31.20 -43.23 -37.66
C SER A 309 31.80 -42.04 -38.39
N ILE A 310 32.24 -42.28 -39.63
CA ILE A 310 32.65 -41.25 -40.56
C ILE A 310 32.12 -41.61 -41.95
N THR A 311 31.60 -40.61 -42.64
CA THR A 311 31.20 -40.71 -44.04
C THR A 311 32.13 -39.82 -44.85
N VAL A 312 32.60 -40.32 -45.99
CA VAL A 312 33.44 -39.58 -46.91
C VAL A 312 32.75 -39.47 -48.26
N THR A 313 32.68 -38.26 -48.80
CA THR A 313 32.07 -37.95 -50.09
C THR A 313 33.10 -37.30 -51.00
N PRO A 314 33.46 -37.91 -52.15
CA PRO A 314 34.37 -37.31 -53.10
C PRO A 314 33.69 -36.18 -53.89
N ILE A 315 34.44 -35.13 -54.21
CA ILE A 315 34.13 -34.17 -55.28
C ILE A 315 35.20 -34.34 -56.35
N ASP A 316 34.91 -35.12 -57.39
CA ASP A 316 35.84 -35.45 -58.47
C ASP A 316 35.37 -34.95 -59.86
N GLY A 317 34.22 -34.26 -59.91
CA GLY A 317 33.67 -33.64 -61.12
C GLY A 317 33.33 -34.61 -62.25
N GLY A 318 33.39 -35.93 -62.01
CA GLY A 318 33.27 -36.97 -63.03
C GLY A 318 32.01 -37.82 -62.91
N THR A 319 31.65 -38.51 -63.99
CA THR A 319 30.59 -39.53 -64.04
C THR A 319 31.07 -40.88 -63.49
N ALA A 320 31.73 -40.87 -62.33
CA ALA A 320 32.39 -42.05 -61.77
C ALA A 320 31.38 -43.19 -61.46
N THR A 321 31.68 -44.40 -61.95
CA THR A 321 30.92 -45.64 -61.64
C THR A 321 31.53 -46.46 -60.49
N ASN A 322 32.67 -46.03 -59.92
CA ASN A 322 33.43 -46.76 -58.90
C ASN A 322 33.62 -45.93 -57.63
N TYR A 323 33.69 -46.58 -56.46
CA TYR A 323 34.08 -45.96 -55.18
C TYR A 323 35.57 -45.59 -55.19
N ARG A 324 35.90 -44.34 -55.53
CA ARG A 324 37.30 -43.88 -55.70
C ARG A 324 37.97 -43.44 -54.40
N VAL A 325 37.18 -43.07 -53.40
CA VAL A 325 37.68 -42.59 -52.11
C VAL A 325 37.09 -43.44 -50.99
N SER A 326 37.93 -43.84 -50.05
CA SER A 326 37.51 -44.57 -48.84
C SER A 326 38.34 -44.16 -47.64
N VAL A 327 37.86 -44.53 -46.45
CA VAL A 327 38.57 -44.30 -45.19
C VAL A 327 39.60 -45.40 -45.00
N ASN A 328 40.86 -45.02 -44.87
CA ASN A 328 41.97 -45.96 -44.66
C ASN A 328 42.17 -46.27 -43.15
N SER A 329 42.03 -45.26 -42.30
CA SER A 329 42.15 -45.41 -40.84
C SER A 329 41.43 -44.28 -40.10
N ILE A 330 41.03 -44.54 -38.86
CA ILE A 330 40.35 -43.58 -37.97
C ILE A 330 40.92 -43.71 -36.56
N THR A 331 41.13 -42.57 -35.91
CA THR A 331 41.53 -42.43 -34.51
C THR A 331 40.63 -41.39 -33.83
N ALA A 332 40.87 -41.11 -32.55
CA ALA A 332 40.17 -40.05 -31.84
C ALA A 332 40.50 -38.63 -32.34
N THR A 333 41.66 -38.43 -32.97
CA THR A 333 42.15 -37.10 -33.39
C THR A 333 42.06 -36.84 -34.90
N GLY A 334 41.79 -37.88 -35.69
CA GLY A 334 41.75 -37.78 -37.15
C GLY A 334 41.86 -39.16 -37.79
N GLY A 335 42.38 -39.21 -39.01
CA GLY A 335 42.54 -40.46 -39.73
C GLY A 335 43.19 -40.27 -41.09
N GLN A 336 43.05 -41.26 -41.94
CA GLN A 336 43.52 -41.22 -43.32
C GLN A 336 42.40 -41.55 -44.29
N ILE A 337 42.38 -40.83 -45.41
CA ILE A 337 41.51 -41.09 -46.55
C ILE A 337 42.42 -41.52 -47.71
N ILE A 338 42.03 -42.58 -48.41
CA ILE A 338 42.74 -43.10 -49.59
C ILE A 338 41.97 -42.80 -50.86
N ASN A 339 42.69 -42.35 -51.88
CA ASN A 339 42.22 -42.22 -53.25
C ASN A 339 42.82 -43.37 -54.07
N THR A 340 41.98 -44.30 -54.50
CA THR A 340 42.39 -45.48 -55.27
C THR A 340 42.47 -45.18 -56.78
N TRP A 341 42.05 -43.99 -57.20
CA TRP A 341 42.11 -43.59 -58.60
C TRP A 341 43.46 -42.94 -58.93
N SER A 342 44.08 -43.43 -60.00
CA SER A 342 45.36 -42.92 -60.50
C SER A 342 45.23 -41.68 -61.40
N GLY A 343 44.01 -41.26 -61.76
CA GLY A 343 43.80 -40.24 -62.79
C GLY A 343 44.04 -38.80 -62.32
N GLN A 344 43.67 -38.47 -61.08
CA GLN A 344 43.85 -37.13 -60.51
C GLN A 344 43.69 -37.14 -58.99
N ALA A 345 44.05 -36.01 -58.36
CA ALA A 345 43.71 -35.75 -56.98
C ALA A 345 42.20 -35.53 -56.81
N ILE A 346 41.66 -35.96 -55.67
CA ILE A 346 40.23 -35.81 -55.34
C ILE A 346 40.12 -35.09 -53.99
N THR A 347 39.24 -34.09 -53.92
CA THR A 347 38.85 -33.49 -52.65
C THR A 347 37.76 -34.33 -52.01
N ALA A 348 38.06 -34.87 -50.83
CA ALA A 348 37.18 -35.71 -50.05
C ALA A 348 36.60 -34.89 -48.89
N TYR A 349 35.29 -34.64 -48.92
CA TYR A 349 34.57 -34.09 -47.78
C TYR A 349 34.26 -35.21 -46.81
N TRP A 350 34.35 -34.94 -45.52
CA TRP A 350 34.05 -35.92 -44.50
C TRP A 350 33.16 -35.33 -43.41
N THR A 351 32.31 -36.20 -42.86
CA THR A 351 31.47 -35.92 -41.69
C THR A 351 31.64 -37.06 -40.71
N ALA A 352 32.01 -36.75 -39.47
CA ALA A 352 32.28 -37.72 -38.41
C ALA A 352 31.40 -37.47 -37.19
N ILE A 353 30.98 -38.55 -36.52
CA ILE A 353 30.22 -38.51 -35.27
C ILE A 353 30.86 -39.41 -34.23
N GLY A 354 30.87 -38.97 -32.97
CA GLY A 354 31.49 -39.70 -31.88
C GLY A 354 31.29 -39.01 -30.52
N HIS A 355 31.98 -39.51 -29.52
CA HIS A 355 32.01 -39.02 -28.14
C HIS A 355 33.34 -39.40 -27.50
#